data_AF-A0A8D2DBP9-F1
#
_entry.id   AF-A0A8D2DBP9-F1
#
_cell.length_a   1.000
_cell.length_b   1.000
_cell.length_c   1.000
_cell.angle_alpha   90.00
_cell.angle_beta   90.00
_cell.angle_gamma   90.00
#
_symmetry.space_group_name_H-M   'P 1'
#
loop_
_entity.id
_entity.type
_entity.pdbx_description
1 polymer ?
#
loop_
_entity_poly.entity_id
_entity_poly.type
_entity_poly.pdbx_seq_one_letter_code
_entity_poly.pdbx_strand_id
1 'polypeptide(L)'
;MEGPLLWFCNWSTLAVCAALKLPQIYAQLAARSARGISLPSLLLELAGFLVFLRYQCYYGNPLLTYLEYPILIAQDVVLLLCVFHFNGNVKQAVPYLAVFVSSWFILSLQKWIIDLAMNLCTFISAASKFAQLQYLWKVQDSGAVSALTWGLSAYTCATRIITTLMTTNDFTILIRFVIMLALNIWVTATVLRYRKPIIKAE
;
A
#
# COMPACT_ATOMS: atom_id res chain seq x y z
N MET A 1 17.20 25.28 3.06
CA MET A 1 17.45 23.87 3.45
C MET A 1 16.29 22.94 3.14
N GLU A 2 15.10 23.46 2.79
CA GLU A 2 13.89 22.66 2.56
C GLU A 2 13.87 21.89 1.21
N GLY A 3 14.43 22.49 0.15
CA GLY A 3 14.46 21.88 -1.19
C GLY A 3 15.19 20.52 -1.27
N PRO A 4 16.40 20.36 -0.74
CA PRO A 4 17.13 19.08 -0.76
C PRO A 4 16.40 17.96 0.00
N LEU A 5 15.78 18.29 1.14
CA LEU A 5 15.03 17.32 1.94
C LEU A 5 13.77 16.86 1.20
N LEU A 6 13.00 17.79 0.62
CA LEU A 6 11.84 17.47 -0.20
C LEU A 6 12.20 16.61 -1.41
N TRP A 7 13.29 16.93 -2.08
CA TRP A 7 13.79 16.15 -3.21
C TRP A 7 14.12 14.73 -2.75
N PHE A 8 14.91 14.59 -1.69
CA PHE A 8 15.29 13.29 -1.15
C PHE A 8 14.07 12.46 -0.78
N CYS A 9 13.13 13.00 -0.01
CA CYS A 9 11.94 12.27 0.43
C CYS A 9 11.05 11.78 -0.74
N ASN A 10 10.83 12.62 -1.75
CA ASN A 10 9.99 12.23 -2.89
C ASN A 10 10.67 11.14 -3.74
N TRP A 11 11.96 11.32 -4.08
CA TRP A 11 12.67 10.38 -4.94
C TRP A 11 12.99 9.06 -4.25
N SER A 12 13.34 9.08 -2.96
CA SER A 12 13.57 7.85 -2.20
C SER A 12 12.28 7.04 -2.07
N THR A 13 11.15 7.70 -1.78
CA THR A 13 9.83 7.06 -1.70
C THR A 13 9.44 6.45 -3.03
N LEU A 14 9.61 7.21 -4.13
CA LEU A 14 9.32 6.74 -5.47
C LEU A 14 10.14 5.49 -5.82
N ALA A 15 11.44 5.48 -5.52
CA ALA A 15 12.33 4.36 -5.78
C ALA A 15 11.92 3.11 -4.97
N VAL A 16 11.63 3.26 -3.68
CA VAL A 16 11.18 2.15 -2.82
C VAL A 16 9.86 1.58 -3.32
N CYS A 17 8.87 2.42 -3.60
CA CYS A 17 7.57 1.97 -4.10
C CYS A 17 7.65 1.33 -5.49
N ALA A 18 8.50 1.85 -6.37
CA ALA A 18 8.70 1.28 -7.70
C ALA A 18 9.31 -0.13 -7.66
N ALA A 19 10.15 -0.43 -6.67
CA ALA A 19 10.77 -1.75 -6.53
C ALA A 19 9.91 -2.76 -5.74
N LEU A 20 8.90 -2.29 -4.99
CA LEU A 20 8.27 -3.07 -3.92
C LEU A 20 7.54 -4.34 -4.40
N LYS A 21 6.82 -4.27 -5.53
CA LYS A 21 6.04 -5.42 -6.05
C LYS A 21 6.82 -6.27 -7.06
N LEU A 22 7.98 -5.81 -7.55
CA LEU A 22 8.78 -6.56 -8.52
C LEU A 22 9.14 -7.98 -8.05
N PRO A 23 9.54 -8.21 -6.78
CA PRO A 23 9.81 -9.57 -6.30
C PRO A 23 8.57 -10.47 -6.31
N GLN A 24 7.39 -9.90 -6.03
CA GLN A 24 6.13 -10.65 -6.05
C GLN A 24 5.75 -11.05 -7.48
N ILE A 25 5.89 -10.12 -8.44
CA ILE A 25 5.67 -10.37 -9.87
C ILE A 25 6.60 -11.47 -10.36
N TYR A 26 7.90 -11.35 -10.05
CA TYR A 26 8.90 -12.34 -10.43
C TYR A 26 8.59 -13.72 -9.84
N ALA A 27 8.26 -13.80 -8.55
CA ALA A 27 7.91 -15.06 -7.90
C ALA A 27 6.72 -15.76 -8.57
N GLN A 28 5.69 -15.00 -8.95
CA GLN A 28 4.51 -15.54 -9.63
C GLN A 28 4.83 -16.07 -11.03
N LEU A 29 5.64 -15.34 -11.80
CA LEU A 29 6.10 -15.76 -13.12
C LEU A 29 7.01 -17.00 -13.05
N ALA A 30 7.93 -17.05 -12.08
CA ALA A 30 8.82 -18.17 -11.87
C ALA A 30 8.07 -19.44 -11.44
N ALA A 31 7.07 -19.29 -10.55
CA ALA A 31 6.23 -20.40 -10.10
C ALA A 31 5.16 -20.82 -11.14
N ARG A 32 4.92 -20.01 -12.18
CA ARG A 32 3.81 -20.15 -13.14
C ARG A 32 2.47 -20.44 -12.46
N SER A 33 2.23 -19.80 -11.31
CA SER A 33 1.07 -20.08 -10.46
C SER A 33 0.66 -18.84 -9.69
N ALA A 34 -0.64 -18.66 -9.47
CA ALA A 34 -1.18 -17.63 -8.58
C ALA A 34 -1.09 -18.03 -7.08
N ARG A 35 -0.49 -19.18 -6.76
CA ARG A 35 -0.43 -19.70 -5.39
C ARG A 35 0.37 -18.76 -4.49
N GLY A 36 -0.23 -18.35 -3.36
CA GLY A 36 0.39 -17.45 -2.38
C GLY A 36 -0.05 -15.98 -2.49
N ILE A 37 -0.83 -15.62 -3.52
CA ILE A 37 -1.41 -14.28 -3.65
C ILE A 37 -2.91 -14.34 -3.34
N SER A 38 -3.34 -13.53 -2.37
CA SER A 38 -4.74 -13.37 -2.02
C SER A 38 -5.41 -12.35 -2.95
N LEU A 39 -6.31 -12.82 -3.82
CA LEU A 39 -7.08 -11.95 -4.72
C LEU A 39 -7.87 -10.86 -3.97
N PRO A 40 -8.61 -11.16 -2.87
CA PRO A 40 -9.29 -10.11 -2.11
C PRO A 40 -8.34 -9.06 -1.54
N SER A 41 -7.16 -9.47 -1.07
CA SER A 41 -6.16 -8.53 -0.53
C SER A 41 -5.60 -7.61 -1.62
N LEU A 42 -5.30 -8.15 -2.80
CA LEU A 42 -4.82 -7.37 -3.94
C LEU A 42 -5.88 -6.35 -4.42
N LEU A 43 -7.15 -6.75 -4.47
CA LEU A 43 -8.26 -5.86 -4.84
C LEU A 43 -8.47 -4.73 -3.82
N LEU A 44 -8.37 -5.03 -2.52
CA LEU A 44 -8.46 -4.02 -1.46
C LEU A 44 -7.31 -3.03 -1.52
N GLU A 45 -6.10 -3.50 -1.82
CA GLU A 45 -4.91 -2.64 -1.98
C GLU A 45 -5.08 -1.70 -3.17
N LEU A 46 -5.44 -2.23 -4.34
CA LEU A 46 -5.76 -1.43 -5.53
C LEU A 46 -6.86 -0.39 -5.25
N ALA A 47 -7.93 -0.78 -4.56
CA ALA A 47 -9.01 0.15 -4.20
C ALA A 47 -8.51 1.29 -3.31
N GLY A 48 -7.67 0.98 -2.30
CA GLY A 48 -7.07 1.98 -1.44
C GLY A 48 -6.13 2.95 -2.17
N PHE A 49 -5.32 2.44 -3.10
CA PHE A 49 -4.48 3.28 -3.95
C PHE A 49 -5.29 4.15 -4.90
N LEU A 50 -6.35 3.61 -5.50
CA LEU A 50 -7.25 4.37 -6.39
C LEU A 50 -7.91 5.52 -5.63
N VAL A 51 -8.49 5.25 -4.45
CA VAL A 51 -9.14 6.27 -3.62
C VAL A 51 -8.15 7.36 -3.25
N PHE A 52 -6.94 6.99 -2.81
CA PHE A 52 -5.92 7.98 -2.44
C PHE A 52 -5.47 8.82 -3.63
N LEU A 53 -5.16 8.18 -4.77
CA LEU A 53 -4.79 8.87 -5.99
C LEU A 53 -5.90 9.84 -6.44
N ARG A 54 -7.16 9.38 -6.41
CA ARG A 54 -8.28 10.21 -6.84
C ARG A 54 -8.49 11.39 -5.90
N TYR A 55 -8.35 11.19 -4.60
CA TYR A 55 -8.41 12.26 -3.59
C TYR A 55 -7.38 13.35 -3.89
N GLN A 56 -6.12 12.95 -4.12
CA GLN A 56 -5.03 13.87 -4.44
C GLN A 56 -5.27 14.67 -5.72
N CYS A 57 -5.74 13.99 -6.77
CA CYS A 57 -6.10 14.64 -8.04
C CYS A 57 -7.29 15.60 -7.89
N TYR A 58 -8.29 15.24 -7.08
CA TYR A 58 -9.49 16.06 -6.87
C TYR A 58 -9.18 17.38 -6.16
N TYR A 59 -8.31 17.35 -5.15
CA TYR A 59 -7.89 18.54 -4.41
C TYR A 59 -6.74 19.31 -5.08
N GLY A 60 -6.28 18.87 -6.26
CA GLY A 60 -5.25 19.58 -7.02
C GLY A 60 -3.88 19.57 -6.37
N ASN A 61 -3.57 18.54 -5.57
CA ASN A 61 -2.29 18.46 -4.87
C ASN A 61 -1.10 18.31 -5.86
N PRO A 62 0.12 18.72 -5.50
CA PRO A 62 1.28 18.64 -6.39
C PRO A 62 1.61 17.18 -6.76
N LEU A 63 1.92 16.95 -8.04
CA LEU A 63 2.11 15.60 -8.61
C LEU A 63 3.12 14.74 -7.84
N LEU A 64 4.25 15.32 -7.40
CA LEU A 64 5.30 14.57 -6.68
C LEU A 64 4.81 13.95 -5.35
N THR A 65 3.72 14.48 -4.77
CA THR A 65 3.20 13.98 -3.49
C THR A 65 2.48 12.63 -3.61
N TYR A 66 2.12 12.22 -4.83
CA TYR A 66 1.39 10.97 -5.08
C TYR A 66 1.84 10.21 -6.34
N LEU A 67 2.92 10.63 -7.00
CA LEU A 67 3.42 10.04 -8.25
C LEU A 67 3.74 8.53 -8.16
N GLU A 68 4.04 8.04 -6.97
CA GLU A 68 4.26 6.61 -6.71
C GLU A 68 2.98 5.78 -6.79
N TYR A 69 1.80 6.36 -6.53
CA TYR A 69 0.55 5.62 -6.51
C TYR A 69 0.12 5.12 -7.90
N PRO A 70 0.23 5.91 -8.99
CA PRO A 70 0.06 5.40 -10.35
C PRO A 70 0.98 4.22 -10.67
N ILE A 71 2.24 4.27 -10.20
CA ILE A 71 3.21 3.19 -10.42
C ILE A 71 2.79 1.93 -9.65
N LEU A 72 2.40 2.07 -8.39
CA LEU A 72 1.91 0.96 -7.56
C LEU A 72 0.64 0.33 -8.15
N ILE A 73 -0.31 1.15 -8.59
CA ILE A 73 -1.54 0.67 -9.26
C ILE A 73 -1.19 -0.12 -10.51
N ALA A 74 -0.26 0.37 -11.34
CA ALA A 74 0.16 -0.35 -12.54
C ALA A 74 0.77 -1.73 -12.19
N GLN A 75 1.62 -1.79 -11.16
CA GLN A 75 2.23 -3.05 -10.70
C GLN A 75 1.19 -4.03 -10.16
N ASP A 76 0.21 -3.54 -9.38
CA ASP A 76 -0.85 -4.38 -8.84
C ASP A 76 -1.84 -4.86 -9.91
N VAL A 77 -2.10 -4.06 -10.95
CA VAL A 77 -2.88 -4.50 -12.13
C VAL A 77 -2.13 -5.61 -12.87
N VAL A 78 -0.81 -5.50 -13.03
CA VAL A 78 0.00 -6.58 -13.62
C VAL A 78 -0.10 -7.86 -12.80
N LEU A 79 0.04 -7.77 -11.46
CA LEU A 79 -0.16 -8.92 -10.57
C LEU A 79 -1.56 -9.53 -10.71
N LEU A 80 -2.59 -8.69 -10.78
CA LEU A 80 -3.98 -9.11 -10.91
C LEU A 80 -4.20 -9.89 -12.22
N LEU A 81 -3.65 -9.38 -13.33
CA LEU A 81 -3.70 -10.05 -14.62
C LEU A 81 -2.95 -11.38 -14.61
N CYS A 82 -1.77 -11.44 -13.98
CA CYS A 82 -1.04 -12.69 -13.78
C CYS A 82 -1.87 -13.70 -12.98
N VAL A 83 -2.58 -13.26 -11.92
CA VAL A 83 -3.43 -14.14 -11.10
C VAL A 83 -4.54 -14.75 -11.96
N PHE A 84 -5.26 -13.94 -12.74
CA PHE A 84 -6.32 -14.45 -13.62
C PHE A 84 -5.80 -15.32 -14.76
N HIS A 85 -4.61 -15.00 -15.30
CA HIS A 85 -3.95 -15.80 -16.32
C HIS A 85 -3.62 -17.21 -15.82
N PHE A 86 -2.95 -17.32 -14.66
CA PHE A 86 -2.57 -18.62 -14.11
C PHE A 86 -3.75 -19.41 -13.51
N ASN A 87 -4.84 -18.74 -13.12
CA ASN A 87 -6.09 -19.40 -12.73
C ASN A 87 -6.91 -19.90 -13.93
N GLY A 88 -6.44 -19.67 -15.17
CA GLY A 88 -7.08 -20.17 -16.40
C GLY A 88 -8.35 -19.43 -16.81
N ASN A 89 -8.68 -18.30 -16.17
CA ASN A 89 -9.91 -17.55 -16.46
C ASN A 89 -9.68 -16.04 -16.54
N VAL A 90 -8.98 -15.60 -17.58
CA VAL A 90 -8.67 -14.18 -17.85
C VAL A 90 -9.94 -13.31 -17.97
N LYS A 91 -11.07 -13.90 -18.40
CA LYS A 91 -12.35 -13.20 -18.52
C LYS A 91 -12.88 -12.70 -17.17
N GLN A 92 -12.48 -13.32 -16.05
CA GLN A 92 -12.84 -12.84 -14.72
C GLN A 92 -12.18 -11.50 -14.36
N ALA A 93 -11.13 -11.06 -15.06
CA ALA A 93 -10.50 -9.76 -14.84
C ALA A 93 -11.39 -8.58 -15.27
N VAL A 94 -12.22 -8.78 -16.30
CA VAL A 94 -13.07 -7.75 -16.92
C VAL A 94 -14.00 -7.04 -15.93
N PRO A 95 -14.81 -7.74 -15.10
CA PRO A 95 -15.68 -7.06 -14.13
C PRO A 95 -14.88 -6.23 -13.12
N TYR A 96 -13.71 -6.69 -12.67
CA TYR A 96 -12.88 -5.91 -11.74
C TYR A 96 -12.36 -4.62 -12.41
N LEU A 97 -11.84 -4.72 -13.64
CA LEU A 97 -11.42 -3.53 -14.40
C LEU A 97 -12.57 -2.54 -14.60
N ALA A 98 -13.77 -3.03 -14.92
CA ALA A 98 -14.95 -2.18 -15.05
C ALA A 98 -15.31 -1.48 -13.73
N VAL A 99 -15.20 -2.17 -12.60
CA VAL A 99 -15.39 -1.57 -11.26
C VAL A 99 -14.32 -0.53 -10.97
N PHE A 100 -13.05 -0.77 -11.30
CA PHE A 100 -11.97 0.21 -11.10
C PHE A 100 -12.19 1.48 -11.93
N VAL A 101 -12.51 1.33 -13.21
CA VAL A 101 -12.75 2.46 -14.12
C VAL A 101 -13.99 3.25 -13.69
N SER A 102 -15.10 2.57 -13.37
CA SER A 102 -16.31 3.26 -12.89
C SER A 102 -16.10 3.96 -11.55
N SER A 103 -15.36 3.36 -10.62
CA SER A 103 -15.01 3.97 -9.33
C SER A 103 -14.25 5.29 -9.50
N TRP A 104 -13.35 5.39 -10.49
CA TRP A 104 -12.61 6.61 -10.78
C TRP A 104 -13.50 7.81 -11.06
N PHE A 105 -14.57 7.60 -11.84
CA PHE A 105 -15.54 8.64 -12.17
C PHE A 105 -16.48 8.92 -10.98
N ILE A 106 -17.01 7.87 -10.34
CA ILE A 106 -17.97 7.98 -9.24
C ILE A 106 -17.38 8.75 -8.05
N LEU A 107 -16.15 8.46 -7.67
CA LEU A 107 -15.48 9.10 -6.54
C LEU A 107 -15.40 10.62 -6.68
N SER A 108 -15.34 11.14 -7.91
CA SER A 108 -15.27 12.58 -8.16
C SER A 108 -16.60 13.28 -8.38
N LEU A 109 -17.73 12.57 -8.33
CA LEU A 109 -19.03 13.17 -8.59
C LEU A 109 -19.41 14.20 -7.54
N GLN A 110 -19.04 13.96 -6.28
CA GLN A 110 -19.39 14.82 -5.14
C GLN A 110 -18.27 14.81 -4.10
N LYS A 111 -18.01 15.98 -3.50
CA LYS A 111 -16.99 16.15 -2.46
C LYS A 111 -17.17 15.21 -1.26
N TRP A 112 -18.40 15.02 -0.79
CA TRP A 112 -18.65 14.16 0.36
C TRP A 112 -18.31 12.68 0.07
N ILE A 113 -18.45 12.23 -1.18
CA ILE A 113 -18.13 10.85 -1.59
C ILE A 113 -16.63 10.61 -1.47
N ILE A 114 -15.82 11.54 -1.97
CA ILE A 114 -14.35 11.37 -1.96
C ILE A 114 -13.77 11.47 -0.54
N ASP A 115 -14.28 12.41 0.27
CA ASP A 115 -13.87 12.56 1.66
C ASP A 115 -14.26 11.34 2.49
N LEU A 116 -15.49 10.83 2.29
CA LEU A 116 -15.94 9.60 2.96
C LEU A 116 -15.10 8.40 2.54
N ALA A 117 -14.84 8.23 1.23
CA ALA A 117 -14.03 7.14 0.71
C ALA A 117 -12.60 7.16 1.29
N MET A 118 -11.99 8.35 1.39
CA MET A 118 -10.64 8.52 1.96
C MET A 118 -10.60 8.16 3.45
N ASN A 119 -11.61 8.59 4.23
CA ASN A 119 -11.71 8.26 5.65
C ASN A 119 -11.97 6.75 5.87
N LEU A 120 -12.90 6.15 5.11
CA LEU A 120 -13.16 4.71 5.16
C LEU A 120 -11.92 3.90 4.76
N CYS A 121 -11.21 4.31 3.71
CA CYS A 121 -9.96 3.67 3.29
C CYS A 121 -8.92 3.69 4.42
N THR A 122 -8.81 4.81 5.13
CA THR A 122 -7.90 4.95 6.27
C THR A 122 -8.32 4.04 7.43
N PHE A 123 -9.61 4.01 7.75
CA PHE A 123 -10.15 3.14 8.79
C PHE A 123 -9.93 1.65 8.50
N ILE A 124 -10.26 1.20 7.28
CA ILE A 124 -10.05 -0.18 6.83
C ILE A 124 -8.57 -0.56 6.89
N SER A 125 -7.70 0.34 6.43
CA SER A 125 -6.24 0.12 6.45
C SER A 125 -5.70 0.02 7.89
N ALA A 126 -6.25 0.79 8.82
CA ALA A 126 -5.87 0.74 10.23
C ALA A 126 -6.37 -0.56 10.88
N ALA A 127 -7.63 -0.94 10.65
CA ALA A 127 -8.23 -2.17 11.13
C ALA A 127 -7.47 -3.41 10.63
N SER A 128 -7.01 -3.41 9.38
CA SER A 128 -6.20 -4.51 8.81
C SER A 128 -4.86 -4.68 9.55
N LYS A 129 -4.14 -3.58 9.83
CA LYS A 129 -2.88 -3.63 10.59
C LYS A 129 -3.11 -4.07 12.04
N PHE A 130 -4.21 -3.64 12.63
CA PHE A 130 -4.60 -4.06 13.98
C PHE A 130 -4.94 -5.55 14.03
N ALA A 131 -5.67 -6.07 13.05
CA ALA A 131 -5.94 -7.51 12.94
C ALA A 131 -4.65 -8.32 12.78
N GLN A 132 -3.69 -7.83 11.97
CA GLN A 132 -2.38 -8.46 11.82
C GLN A 132 -1.62 -8.49 13.16
N LEU A 133 -1.69 -7.41 13.93
CA LEU A 133 -1.07 -7.31 15.25
C LEU A 133 -1.69 -8.31 16.25
N GLN A 134 -3.02 -8.39 16.28
CA GLN A 134 -3.74 -9.37 17.10
C GLN A 134 -3.37 -10.81 16.73
N TYR A 135 -3.22 -11.09 15.43
CA TYR A 135 -2.76 -12.40 14.96
C TYR A 135 -1.34 -12.71 15.45
N LEU A 136 -0.41 -11.76 15.33
CA LEU A 136 0.96 -11.91 15.81
C LEU A 136 1.02 -12.17 17.33
N TRP A 137 0.21 -11.48 18.13
CA TRP A 137 0.15 -11.71 19.59
C TRP A 137 -0.38 -13.09 19.95
N LYS A 138 -1.32 -13.63 19.17
CA LYS A 138 -1.89 -14.98 19.40
C LYS A 138 -0.91 -16.08 19.01
N VAL A 139 -0.27 -15.95 17.84
CA VAL A 139 0.60 -17.00 17.29
C VAL A 139 2.00 -16.94 17.90
N GLN A 140 2.47 -15.76 18.32
CA GLN A 140 3.83 -15.53 18.83
C GLN A 140 4.94 -16.06 17.89
N ASP A 141 4.65 -16.08 16.59
CA ASP A 141 5.58 -16.43 15.54
C ASP A 141 5.49 -15.39 14.43
N SER A 142 6.65 -14.92 13.97
CA SER A 142 6.79 -13.90 12.95
C SER A 142 7.31 -14.45 11.61
N GLY A 143 7.52 -15.76 11.48
CA GLY A 143 8.14 -16.36 10.30
C GLY A 143 7.46 -16.05 8.96
N ALA A 144 6.16 -15.78 8.97
CA ALA A 144 5.39 -15.42 7.77
C ALA A 144 5.40 -13.91 7.45
N VAL A 145 5.93 -13.06 8.33
CA VAL A 145 5.82 -11.60 8.25
C VAL A 145 7.20 -10.94 8.25
N SER A 146 7.52 -10.20 7.19
CA SER A 146 8.83 -9.56 7.03
C SER A 146 8.93 -8.23 7.78
N ALA A 147 9.82 -8.13 8.77
CA ALA A 147 10.12 -6.87 9.47
C ALA A 147 10.60 -5.76 8.52
N LEU A 148 11.33 -6.14 7.47
CA LEU A 148 11.83 -5.21 6.47
C LEU A 148 10.69 -4.56 5.67
N THR A 149 9.66 -5.33 5.30
CA THR A 149 8.50 -4.80 4.56
C THR A 149 7.68 -3.81 5.40
N TRP A 150 7.45 -4.12 6.67
CA TRP A 150 6.77 -3.21 7.60
C TRP A 150 7.61 -1.98 7.93
N GLY A 151 8.93 -2.15 8.06
CA GLY A 151 9.88 -1.04 8.24
C GLY A 151 9.93 -0.09 7.04
N LEU A 152 9.99 -0.61 5.81
CA LEU A 152 9.91 0.21 4.59
C LEU A 152 8.56 0.93 4.45
N SER A 153 7.47 0.29 4.91
CA SER A 153 6.15 0.92 4.96
C SER A 153 6.10 2.06 5.97
N ALA A 154 6.75 1.89 7.14
CA ALA A 154 6.92 2.97 8.12
C ALA A 154 7.76 4.12 7.55
N TYR A 155 8.89 3.81 6.90
CA TYR A 155 9.73 4.81 6.23
C TYR A 155 8.95 5.63 5.21
N THR A 156 8.16 4.97 4.35
CA THR A 156 7.31 5.61 3.35
C THR A 156 6.25 6.52 3.99
N CYS A 157 5.67 6.12 5.12
CA CYS A 157 4.73 6.98 5.85
C CYS A 157 5.44 8.21 6.44
N ALA A 158 6.66 8.04 6.97
CA ALA A 158 7.45 9.13 7.54
C ALA A 158 7.86 10.17 6.48
N THR A 159 8.38 9.73 5.33
CA THR A 159 8.69 10.63 4.20
C THR A 159 7.45 11.36 3.73
N ARG A 160 6.28 10.68 3.69
CA ARG A 160 5.02 11.30 3.27
C ARG A 160 4.46 12.30 4.27
N ILE A 161 4.65 12.11 5.57
CA ILE A 161 4.32 13.12 6.60
C ILE A 161 5.13 14.40 6.34
N ILE A 162 6.46 14.26 6.16
CA ILE A 162 7.35 15.38 5.89
C ILE A 162 6.93 16.10 4.61
N THR A 163 6.73 15.38 3.51
CA THR A 163 6.33 16.01 2.24
C THR A 163 4.96 16.68 2.34
N THR A 164 4.00 16.08 3.06
CA THR A 164 2.65 16.65 3.22
C THR A 164 2.72 17.98 3.98
N LEU A 165 3.43 18.01 5.11
CA LEU A 165 3.61 19.24 5.92
C LEU A 165 4.28 20.36 5.11
N MET A 166 5.22 20.01 4.23
CA MET A 166 6.00 20.97 3.47
C MET A 166 5.34 21.43 2.15
N THR A 167 4.33 20.71 1.64
CA THR A 167 3.77 20.99 0.29
C THR A 167 2.27 21.32 0.27
N THR A 168 1.44 20.54 0.97
CA THR A 168 -0.02 20.67 0.89
C THR A 168 -0.65 21.08 2.21
N ASN A 169 -0.03 20.71 3.33
CA ASN A 169 -0.55 20.88 4.68
C ASN A 169 -1.98 20.32 4.86
N ASP A 170 -2.30 19.28 4.11
CA ASP A 170 -3.60 18.60 4.13
C ASP A 170 -3.71 17.69 5.37
N PHE A 171 -4.58 18.06 6.31
CA PHE A 171 -4.77 17.34 7.56
C PHE A 171 -5.34 15.94 7.39
N THR A 172 -6.20 15.69 6.39
CA THR A 172 -6.77 14.37 6.15
C THR A 172 -5.69 13.40 5.71
N ILE A 173 -4.83 13.82 4.78
CA ILE A 173 -3.68 13.03 4.33
C ILE A 173 -2.67 12.85 5.47
N LEU A 174 -2.39 13.92 6.23
CA LEU A 174 -1.46 13.88 7.35
C LEU A 174 -1.89 12.89 8.43
N ILE A 175 -3.15 12.95 8.88
CA ILE A 175 -3.72 12.04 9.89
C ILE A 175 -3.62 10.60 9.41
N ARG A 176 -3.96 10.33 8.14
CA ARG A 176 -3.80 8.99 7.55
C ARG A 176 -2.37 8.50 7.69
N PHE A 177 -1.37 9.27 7.27
CA PHE A 177 0.02 8.82 7.35
C PHE A 177 0.55 8.69 8.78
N VAL A 178 0.11 9.54 9.71
CA VAL A 178 0.48 9.42 11.14
C VAL A 178 -0.08 8.13 11.74
N ILE A 179 -1.36 7.82 11.50
CA ILE A 179 -1.98 6.57 11.95
C ILE A 179 -1.26 5.36 11.34
N MET A 180 -0.99 5.39 10.03
CA MET A 180 -0.29 4.30 9.35
C MET A 180 1.14 4.13 9.85
N LEU A 181 1.87 5.23 10.12
CA LEU A 181 3.22 5.19 10.67
C LEU A 181 3.23 4.51 12.03
N ALA A 182 2.36 4.94 12.94
CA ALA A 182 2.28 4.38 14.30
C ALA A 182 1.99 2.87 14.25
N LEU A 183 1.02 2.45 13.44
CA LEU A 183 0.68 1.04 13.28
C LEU A 183 1.80 0.23 12.62
N ASN A 184 2.45 0.77 11.58
CA ASN A 184 3.57 0.09 10.92
C ASN A 184 4.76 -0.10 11.87
N ILE A 185 5.09 0.91 12.69
CA ILE A 185 6.13 0.80 13.72
C ILE A 185 5.75 -0.27 14.75
N TRP A 186 4.50 -0.29 15.20
CA TRP A 186 4.05 -1.26 16.21
C TRP A 186 4.10 -2.69 15.68
N VAL A 187 3.65 -2.92 14.43
CA VAL A 187 3.77 -4.24 13.79
C VAL A 187 5.24 -4.61 13.62
N THR A 188 6.09 -3.70 13.16
CA THR A 188 7.54 -3.95 13.00
C THR A 188 8.19 -4.35 14.33
N ALA A 189 7.91 -3.62 15.41
CA ALA A 189 8.43 -3.92 16.74
C ALA A 189 7.96 -5.30 17.24
N THR A 190 6.69 -5.65 16.98
CA THR A 190 6.12 -6.95 17.37
C THR A 190 6.74 -8.10 16.58
N VAL A 191 6.94 -7.93 15.27
CA VAL A 191 7.63 -8.89 14.41
C VAL A 191 9.06 -9.12 14.90
N LEU A 192 9.80 -8.06 15.23
CA LEU A 192 11.17 -8.18 15.77
C LEU A 192 11.19 -8.89 17.13
N ARG A 193 10.21 -8.63 18.01
CA ARG A 193 10.09 -9.28 19.32
C ARG A 193 9.81 -10.78 19.22
N TYR A 194 8.98 -11.21 18.28
CA TYR A 194 8.64 -12.62 18.06
C TYR A 194 9.52 -13.28 16.99
N ARG A 195 10.65 -12.67 16.64
CA ARG A 195 11.61 -13.27 15.73
C ARG A 195 12.40 -14.34 16.48
N LYS A 196 12.11 -15.60 16.18
CA LYS A 196 12.94 -16.71 16.68
C LYS A 196 14.32 -16.65 16.00
N PRO A 197 15.42 -16.81 16.73
CA PRO A 197 16.73 -16.91 16.12
C PRO A 197 16.76 -18.14 15.21
N ILE A 198 17.19 -17.95 13.96
CA ILE A 198 17.45 -19.06 13.05
C ILE A 198 18.71 -19.75 13.58
N ILE A 199 18.54 -20.83 14.33
CA ILE A 199 19.65 -21.74 14.63
C ILE A 199 19.99 -22.41 13.30
N LYS A 200 21.07 -21.94 12.64
CA LYS A 200 21.66 -22.68 11.53
C LYS A 200 22.24 -23.96 12.13
N ALA A 201 21.64 -25.10 11.81
CA ALA A 201 22.30 -26.38 12.00
C ALA A 201 23.48 -26.42 11.01
N GLU A 202 24.70 -26.37 11.54
CA GLU A 202 25.93 -26.74 10.81
C GLU A 202 25.99 -28.25 10.61
#